data_AF-A0A935YWM8-F1
#
_entry.id   AF-A0A935YWM8-F1
#
_cell.length_a   1.000
_cell.length_b   1.000
_cell.length_c   1.000
_cell.angle_alpha   90.00
_cell.angle_beta   90.00
_cell.angle_gamma   90.00
#
_symmetry.space_group_name_H-M   'P 1'
#
loop_
_entity.id
_entity.type
_entity.pdbx_description
1 polymer ?
#
loop_
_entity_poly.entity_id
_entity_poly.type
_entity_poly.pdbx_seq_one_letter_code
_entity_poly.pdbx_strand_id
1 'polypeptide(L)'
;MSQLSENESYTIDAEGNLHFTMQGYKELKPLFAKAGININAVKNYYDYLIARERARPYFIEWLCEQIDEHNIDDATKDLFIELITNDQFDLSDAMVRYKRKQIKLVDNNISG
;
A
#
# COMPACT_ATOMS: atom_id res chain seq x y z
N MET A 1 -2.54 -19.90 16.58
CA MET A 1 -3.57 -19.88 15.51
C MET A 1 -3.16 -18.80 14.54
N SER A 2 -2.96 -19.16 13.29
CA SER A 2 -2.34 -18.35 12.23
C SER A 2 -3.17 -17.08 11.98
N GLN A 3 -2.53 -15.91 12.08
CA GLN A 3 -3.18 -14.62 11.84
C GLN A 3 -3.57 -14.52 10.36
N LEU A 4 -4.87 -14.49 10.09
CA LEU A 4 -5.44 -13.96 8.86
C LEU A 4 -5.09 -12.46 8.81
N SER A 5 -4.10 -12.05 8.04
CA SER A 5 -3.88 -10.64 7.74
C SER A 5 -4.77 -10.25 6.56
N GLU A 6 -5.94 -9.68 6.85
CA GLU A 6 -6.71 -8.96 5.85
C GLU A 6 -6.25 -7.51 5.82
N ASN A 7 -5.89 -7.05 4.63
CA ASN A 7 -5.76 -5.64 4.33
C ASN A 7 -6.60 -5.35 3.08
N GLU A 8 -6.84 -4.08 2.78
CA GLU A 8 -7.64 -3.67 1.62
C GLU A 8 -7.11 -4.22 0.29
N SER A 9 -5.83 -4.61 0.24
CA SER A 9 -5.15 -5.07 -0.97
C SER A 9 -5.11 -6.60 -1.17
N TYR A 10 -5.15 -7.39 -0.09
CA TYR A 10 -5.05 -8.85 -0.21
C TYR A 10 -5.62 -9.57 1.01
N THR A 11 -5.94 -10.85 0.82
CA THR A 11 -6.25 -11.82 1.87
C THR A 11 -5.27 -12.99 1.79
N ILE A 12 -5.03 -13.67 2.91
CA ILE A 12 -4.27 -14.92 2.96
C ILE A 12 -5.23 -16.02 3.38
N ASP A 13 -5.31 -17.10 2.61
CA ASP A 13 -6.18 -18.23 2.97
C ASP A 13 -5.55 -19.14 4.04
N ALA A 14 -6.30 -20.16 4.47
CA ALA A 14 -5.83 -21.11 5.48
C ALA A 14 -4.61 -21.95 5.03
N GLU A 15 -4.34 -21.99 3.73
CA GLU A 15 -3.22 -22.72 3.11
C GLU A 15 -1.99 -21.81 2.94
N GLY A 16 -2.10 -20.52 3.25
CA GLY A 16 -1.03 -19.54 3.12
C GLY A 16 -0.93 -18.90 1.73
N ASN A 17 -1.90 -19.14 0.85
CA ASN A 17 -1.92 -18.48 -0.45
C ASN A 17 -2.46 -17.06 -0.32
N LEU A 18 -1.83 -16.14 -1.04
CA LEU A 18 -2.21 -14.75 -1.11
C LEU A 18 -3.16 -14.54 -2.29
N HIS A 19 -4.30 -13.91 -2.01
CA HIS A 19 -5.31 -13.54 -2.98
C HIS A 19 -5.46 -12.02 -2.99
N PHE A 20 -5.16 -11.38 -4.10
CA PHE A 20 -5.39 -9.94 -4.22
C PHE A 20 -6.89 -9.65 -4.25
N THR A 21 -7.29 -8.62 -3.50
CA THR A 21 -8.64 -8.06 -3.65
C THR A 21 -8.72 -7.34 -5.00
N MET A 22 -9.95 -7.05 -5.46
CA MET A 22 -10.13 -6.24 -6.67
C MET A 22 -9.45 -4.87 -6.55
N GLN A 23 -9.48 -4.26 -5.36
CA GLN A 23 -8.83 -2.98 -5.11
C GLN A 23 -7.30 -3.12 -5.15
N GLY A 24 -6.74 -4.11 -4.45
CA GLY A 24 -5.30 -4.37 -4.48
C GLY A 24 -4.80 -4.69 -5.88
N TYR A 25 -5.58 -5.41 -6.68
CA TYR A 25 -5.23 -5.67 -8.07
C TYR A 25 -5.20 -4.38 -8.91
N LYS A 26 -6.16 -3.46 -8.72
CA LYS A 26 -6.17 -2.17 -9.43
C LYS A 26 -4.98 -1.28 -9.05
N GLU A 27 -4.68 -1.18 -7.76
CA GLU A 27 -3.62 -0.31 -7.24
C GLU A 27 -2.22 -0.89 -7.52
N LEU A 28 -2.01 -2.18 -7.27
CA LEU A 28 -0.67 -2.80 -7.26
C LEU A 28 -0.23 -3.32 -8.62
N LYS A 29 -1.15 -3.76 -9.48
CA LYS A 29 -0.81 -4.29 -10.82
C LYS A 29 0.03 -3.33 -11.65
N PRO A 30 -0.31 -2.03 -11.82
CA PRO A 30 0.52 -1.14 -12.63
C PRO A 30 1.92 -0.95 -12.05
N LEU A 31 2.05 -0.93 -10.72
CA LEU A 31 3.33 -0.75 -10.02
C LEU A 31 4.22 -1.99 -10.13
N PHE A 32 3.65 -3.18 -10.00
CA PHE A 32 4.35 -4.43 -10.25
C PHE A 32 4.71 -4.60 -11.74
N ALA A 33 3.84 -4.19 -12.66
CA ALA A 33 4.13 -4.22 -14.08
C ALA A 33 5.32 -3.32 -14.47
N LYS A 34 5.43 -2.11 -13.87
CA LYS A 34 6.60 -1.23 -14.02
C LYS A 34 7.91 -1.92 -13.60
N ALA A 35 7.84 -2.79 -12.59
CA ALA A 35 8.97 -3.62 -12.14
C ALA A 35 9.15 -4.95 -12.91
N GLY A 36 8.39 -5.19 -13.97
CA GLY A 36 8.42 -6.43 -14.74
C GLY A 36 7.82 -7.64 -14.02
N ILE A 37 7.02 -7.43 -12.98
CA ILE A 37 6.40 -8.48 -12.17
C ILE A 37 4.96 -8.71 -12.63
N ASN A 38 4.65 -9.96 -12.97
CA ASN A 38 3.27 -10.38 -13.15
C ASN A 38 2.62 -10.59 -11.78
N ILE A 39 1.65 -9.75 -11.42
CA ILE A 39 0.93 -9.84 -10.14
C ILE A 39 0.29 -11.22 -9.91
N ASN A 40 -0.11 -11.94 -10.97
CA ASN A 40 -0.69 -13.27 -10.84
C ASN A 40 0.35 -14.35 -10.48
N ALA A 41 1.64 -14.04 -10.57
CA ALA A 41 2.73 -14.92 -10.16
C ALA A 41 3.07 -14.78 -8.66
N VAL A 42 2.54 -13.77 -7.97
CA VAL A 42 2.68 -13.62 -6.52
C VAL A 42 1.68 -14.56 -5.85
N LYS A 43 2.16 -15.64 -5.21
CA LYS A 43 1.30 -16.71 -4.70
C LYS A 43 1.14 -16.71 -3.20
N ASN A 44 2.09 -16.15 -2.47
CA ASN A 44 2.08 -16.13 -1.01
C ASN A 44 2.64 -14.79 -0.52
N TYR A 45 2.59 -14.60 0.80
CA TYR A 45 3.04 -13.35 1.42
C TYR A 45 4.55 -13.08 1.21
N TYR A 46 5.38 -14.13 1.16
CA TYR A 46 6.81 -13.97 0.90
C TYR A 46 7.09 -13.46 -0.53
N ASP A 47 6.42 -14.03 -1.53
CA ASP A 47 6.49 -13.53 -2.91
C ASP A 47 6.01 -12.08 -3.00
N TYR A 48 4.98 -11.72 -2.23
CA TYR A 48 4.46 -10.36 -2.17
C TYR A 48 5.51 -9.40 -1.62
N LEU A 49 6.20 -9.75 -0.53
CA LEU A 49 7.26 -8.93 0.04
C LEU A 49 8.40 -8.70 -0.96
N ILE A 50 8.83 -9.75 -1.68
CA ILE A 50 9.85 -9.63 -2.73
C ILE A 50 9.36 -8.74 -3.86
N ALA A 51 8.12 -8.95 -4.33
CA ALA A 51 7.54 -8.14 -5.40
C ALA A 51 7.42 -6.67 -5.00
N ARG A 52 7.04 -6.42 -3.75
CA ARG A 52 6.92 -5.09 -3.15
C ARG A 52 8.25 -4.37 -3.10
N GLU A 53 9.31 -5.06 -2.66
CA GLU A 53 10.65 -4.49 -2.56
C GLU A 53 11.21 -4.14 -3.94
N ARG A 54 11.04 -5.04 -4.92
CA ARG A 54 11.49 -4.78 -6.30
C ARG A 54 10.74 -3.64 -6.97
N ALA A 55 9.46 -3.47 -6.63
CA ALA A 55 8.64 -2.39 -7.14
C ALA A 55 8.77 -1.09 -6.33
N ARG A 56 9.51 -1.08 -5.22
CA ARG A 56 9.62 0.05 -4.27
C ARG A 56 9.84 1.40 -4.95
N PRO A 57 10.74 1.56 -5.95
CA PRO A 57 10.93 2.85 -6.62
C PRO A 57 9.65 3.40 -7.28
N TYR A 58 8.83 2.53 -7.86
CA TYR A 58 7.59 2.93 -8.53
C TYR A 58 6.47 3.27 -7.57
N PHE A 59 6.49 2.67 -6.38
CA PHE A 59 5.56 3.07 -5.32
C PHE A 59 5.90 4.43 -4.74
N ILE A 60 7.19 4.77 -4.63
CA ILE A 60 7.64 6.10 -4.24
C ILE A 60 7.20 7.12 -5.31
N GLU A 61 7.46 6.82 -6.59
CA GLU A 61 7.04 7.66 -7.71
C GLU A 61 5.52 7.89 -7.69
N TRP A 62 4.72 6.82 -7.64
CA TRP A 62 3.26 6.91 -7.57
C TRP A 62 2.79 7.71 -6.36
N LEU A 63 3.43 7.56 -5.20
CA LEU A 63 3.06 8.30 -4.00
C LEU A 63 3.33 9.81 -4.16
N CYS A 64 4.45 10.18 -4.78
CA CYS A 64 4.73 11.58 -5.14
C CYS A 64 3.70 12.13 -6.12
N GLU A 65 3.32 11.34 -7.15
CA GLU A 65 2.26 11.72 -8.09
C GLU A 65 0.93 11.97 -7.37
N GLN A 66 0.54 11.09 -6.43
CA GLN A 66 -0.69 11.26 -5.66
C GLN A 66 -0.64 12.48 -4.72
N ILE A 67 0.52 12.79 -4.15
CA ILE A 67 0.73 13.99 -3.34
C ILE A 67 0.50 15.26 -4.16
N ASP A 68 1.08 15.29 -5.36
CA ASP A 68 0.97 16.42 -6.28
C ASP A 68 -0.45 16.56 -6.85
N GLU A 69 -1.10 15.46 -7.20
CA GLU A 69 -2.48 15.44 -7.71
C GLU A 69 -3.52 15.85 -6.66
N HIS A 70 -3.34 15.45 -5.40
CA HIS A 70 -4.31 15.68 -4.33
C HIS A 70 -4.04 16.89 -3.45
N ASN A 71 -3.04 17.71 -3.81
CA ASN A 71 -2.67 18.95 -3.09
C ASN A 71 -2.49 18.69 -1.58
N ILE A 72 -1.86 17.56 -1.26
CA ILE A 72 -1.68 17.06 0.10
C ILE A 72 -0.84 18.07 0.91
N ASP A 73 -1.25 18.36 2.15
CA ASP A 73 -0.56 19.33 3.01
C ASP A 73 0.89 18.93 3.32
N ASP A 74 1.72 19.93 3.62
CA ASP A 74 3.16 19.72 3.80
C ASP A 74 3.50 18.80 4.98
N ALA A 75 2.66 18.77 6.04
CA ALA A 75 2.85 17.85 7.16
C ALA A 75 2.65 16.38 6.74
N THR A 76 1.76 16.14 5.77
CA THR A 76 1.53 14.82 5.21
C THR A 76 2.63 14.44 4.20
N LYS A 77 3.18 15.41 3.46
CA LYS A 77 4.38 15.21 2.63
C LYS A 77 5.60 14.82 3.45
N ASP A 78 5.84 15.52 4.56
CA ASP A 78 6.95 15.23 5.47
C ASP A 78 6.84 13.82 6.05
N LEU A 79 5.63 13.41 6.44
CA LEU A 79 5.37 12.03 6.88
C LEU A 79 5.69 11.03 5.76
N PHE A 80 5.28 11.28 4.52
CA PHE A 80 5.59 10.38 3.40
C PHE A 80 7.09 10.33 3.09
N ILE A 81 7.81 11.46 3.12
CA ILE A 81 9.26 11.52 2.94
C ILE A 81 9.98 10.73 4.04
N GLU A 82 9.56 10.88 5.31
CA GLU A 82 10.11 10.13 6.45
C GLU A 82 9.88 8.62 6.32
N LEU A 83 8.71 8.21 5.82
CA LEU A 83 8.35 6.81 5.58
C LEU A 83 9.14 6.20 4.41
N ILE A 84 9.46 6.99 3.39
CA ILE A 84 10.27 6.57 2.24
C ILE A 84 11.76 6.47 2.60
N THR A 85 12.27 7.40 3.43
CA THR A 85 13.71 7.53 3.73
C THR A 85 14.21 6.60 4.83
N ASN A 86 13.34 6.13 5.74
CA ASN A 86 13.79 5.32 6.87
C ASN A 86 14.07 3.84 6.56
N ASP A 87 13.93 3.36 5.32
CA ASP A 87 14.31 2.01 4.82
C ASP A 87 13.77 0.79 5.65
N GLN A 88 12.94 1.04 6.67
CA GLN A 88 12.37 0.07 7.60
C GLN A 88 10.85 0.00 7.52
N PHE A 89 10.22 0.84 6.69
CA PHE A 89 8.77 0.98 6.69
C PHE A 89 8.14 0.13 5.60
N ASP A 90 7.41 -0.90 6.01
CA ASP A 90 6.46 -1.58 5.14
C ASP A 90 5.43 -0.53 4.68
N LEU A 91 5.58 -0.07 3.42
CA LEU A 91 4.71 0.93 2.78
C LEU A 91 3.22 0.57 2.91
N SER A 92 2.89 -0.71 3.14
CA SER A 92 1.52 -1.14 3.42
C SER A 92 0.99 -0.63 4.78
N ASP A 93 1.78 -0.58 5.85
CA ASP A 93 1.36 -0.04 7.16
C ASP A 93 1.22 1.49 7.12
N ALA A 94 2.11 2.16 6.38
CA ALA A 94 2.04 3.60 6.11
C ALA A 94 0.73 4.01 5.41
N MET A 95 0.38 3.31 4.33
CA MET A 95 -0.86 3.56 3.59
C MET A 95 -2.11 3.26 4.42
N VAL A 96 -2.09 2.20 5.24
CA VAL A 96 -3.18 1.88 6.17
C VAL A 96 -3.36 3.00 7.21
N ARG A 97 -2.26 3.52 7.79
CA ARG A 97 -2.32 4.63 8.73
C ARG A 97 -2.84 5.91 8.08
N TYR A 98 -2.41 6.22 6.86
CA TYR A 98 -2.90 7.35 6.09
C TYR A 98 -4.39 7.25 5.78
N LYS A 99 -4.85 6.10 5.24
CA LYS A 99 -6.28 5.85 4.97
C LYS A 99 -7.13 5.91 6.23
N ARG A 100 -6.68 5.34 7.36
CA ARG A 100 -7.36 5.46 8.66
C ARG A 100 -7.43 6.90 9.16
N LYS A 101 -6.42 7.73 8.89
CA LYS A 101 -6.42 9.14 9.27
C LYS A 101 -7.37 9.96 8.38
N GLN A 102 -7.43 9.68 7.08
CA GLN A 102 -8.41 10.25 6.14
C GLN A 102 -9.85 9.89 6.52
N ILE A 103 -10.14 8.62 6.85
CA ILE A 103 -11.47 8.19 7.31
C ILE A 103 -11.89 8.93 8.59
N LYS A 104 -10.98 9.07 9.57
CA LYS A 104 -11.25 9.83 10.80
C LYS A 104 -11.49 11.32 10.56
N LEU A 105 -10.84 11.92 9.56
CA LEU A 105 -11.07 13.32 9.20
C LEU A 105 -12.42 13.51 8.49
N VAL A 106 -12.88 12.51 7.73
CA VAL A 106 -14.21 12.51 7.10
C VAL A 106 -15.31 12.32 8.15
N ASP A 107 -15.17 11.37 9.09
CA ASP A 107 -16.18 11.13 10.14
C ASP A 107 -16.37 12.32 11.09
N ASN A 108 -15.30 13.08 11.38
CA ASN A 108 -15.38 14.29 12.20
C ASN A 108 -16.00 15.50 11.47
N ASN A 109 -16.12 15.45 10.14
CA ASN A 109 -16.75 16.51 9.34
C ASN A 109 -18.25 16.26 9.05
N ILE A 110 -18.82 15.13 9.48
CA ILE A 110 -20.26 14.81 9.30
C ILE A 110 -21.06 15.04 10.61
N SER A 111 -20.40 15.47 11.70
CA SER A 111 -21.06 15.79 12.98
C SER A 111 -21.08 17.30 13.33
N GLY A 112 -20.89 18.18 12.34
CA GLY A 112 -20.97 19.64 12.50
C GLY A 112 -22.18 20.23 11.78
#